data_AF-A0A938VRA2-F1
#
_entry.id   AF-A0A938VRA2-F1
#
_cell.length_a   1.000
_cell.length_b   1.000
_cell.length_c   1.000
_cell.angle_alpha   90.00
_cell.angle_beta   90.00
_cell.angle_gamma   90.00
#
_symmetry.space_group_name_H-M   'P 1'
#
loop_
_entity.id
_entity.type
_entity.pdbx_description
1 polymer ?
#
loop_
_entity_poly.entity_id
_entity_poly.type
_entity_poly.pdbx_seq_one_letter_code
_entity_poly.pdbx_strand_id
1 'polypeptide(L)' 'MGEMPETNARLDSLILLARQGDREAFGDLFRMLAPRIHRYVAYQSHEAAMADDLTQETFVQAHRALARYEHRSAGLFVQ' A
#
# COMPACT_ATOMS: atom_id res chain seq x y z
N MET A 1 15.87 7.09 9.37
CA MET A 1 16.14 6.27 8.18
C MET A 1 15.16 6.70 7.11
N GLY A 2 15.58 7.54 6.17
CA GLY A 2 14.70 8.01 5.08
C GLY A 2 14.35 6.83 4.17
N GLU A 3 13.11 6.77 3.71
CA GLU A 3 12.71 5.77 2.72
C GLU A 3 13.63 5.89 1.48
N MET A 4 14.24 4.78 1.08
CA MET A 4 15.23 4.75 0.01
C MET A 4 14.56 5.11 -1.33
N PRO A 5 15.13 6.02 -2.15
CA PRO A 5 14.55 6.44 -3.43
C PRO A 5 14.18 5.26 -4.35
N GLU A 6 14.99 4.19 -4.30
CA GLU A 6 14.79 2.95 -5.05
C GLU A 6 13.53 2.18 -4.64
N THR A 7 13.16 2.26 -3.35
CA THR A 7 11.92 1.66 -2.84
C THR A 7 10.69 2.41 -3.35
N ASN A 8 10.76 3.73 -3.44
CA ASN A 8 9.66 4.55 -3.97
C ASN A 8 9.49 4.33 -5.47
N ALA A 9 10.57 4.34 -6.25
CA ALA A 9 10.52 4.06 -7.69
C ALA A 9 9.95 2.66 -7.99
N ARG A 10 10.29 1.66 -7.16
CA ARG A 10 9.73 0.31 -7.24
C ARG A 10 8.23 0.29 -6.89
N LEU A 11 7.83 0.98 -5.82
CA LEU A 11 6.42 1.13 -5.43
C LEU A 11 5.59 1.75 -6.56
N ASP A 12 6.08 2.84 -7.15
CA ASP A 12 5.41 3.54 -8.25
C ASP A 12 5.23 2.62 -9.46
N SER A 13 6.28 1.87 -9.81
CA SER A 13 6.23 0.90 -10.92
C SER A 13 5.19 -0.19 -10.69
N LEU A 14 5.15 -0.75 -9.48
CA LEU A 14 4.17 -1.77 -9.11
C LEU A 14 2.73 -1.22 -9.09
N ILE A 15 2.54 0.02 -8.64
CA ILE A 15 1.24 0.71 -8.70
C ILE A 15 0.75 0.84 -10.15
N LEU A 16 1.62 1.26 -11.07
CA LEU A 16 1.26 1.43 -12.48
C LEU A 16 0.86 0.11 -13.16
N LEU A 17 1.55 -1.00 -12.85
CA LEU A 17 1.21 -2.33 -13.36
C LEU A 17 -0.09 -2.86 -12.75
N ALA A 18 -0.23 -2.78 -11.43
CA ALA A 18 -1.41 -3.25 -10.73
C ALA A 18 -2.69 -2.50 -11.15
N ARG A 19 -2.58 -1.21 -11.50
CA ARG A 19 -3.68 -0.43 -12.09
C ARG A 19 -4.19 -0.99 -13.42
N GLN A 20 -3.31 -1.62 -14.20
CA GLN A 20 -3.68 -2.24 -15.48
C GLN A 20 -4.28 -3.65 -15.31
N GLY A 21 -4.48 -4.09 -14.06
CA GLY A 21 -5.01 -5.41 -13.73
C GLY A 21 -3.94 -6.49 -13.54
N ASP A 22 -2.67 -6.10 -13.46
CA ASP A 22 -1.58 -7.04 -13.14
C ASP A 22 -1.69 -7.52 -11.69
N ARG A 23 -2.11 -8.78 -11.54
CA ARG A 23 -2.33 -9.40 -10.23
C ARG A 23 -1.02 -9.71 -9.50
N GLU A 24 0.06 -9.96 -10.24
CA GLU A 24 1.35 -10.25 -9.65
C GLU A 24 1.96 -8.99 -9.04
N ALA A 25 1.86 -7.87 -9.77
CA ALA A 25 2.25 -6.56 -9.27
C ALA A 25 1.45 -6.15 -8.02
N PHE A 26 0.13 -6.43 -8.00
CA PHE A 26 -0.67 -6.22 -6.79
C PHE A 26 -0.23 -7.12 -5.63
N GLY A 27 0.10 -8.38 -5.91
CA GLY A 27 0.65 -9.31 -4.92
C GLY A 27 1.98 -8.82 -4.33
N ASP A 28 2.84 -8.19 -5.13
CA ASP A 28 4.07 -7.56 -4.66
C ASP A 28 3.81 -6.33 -3.77
N LEU A 29 2.88 -5.45 -4.16
CA LEU A 29 2.44 -4.34 -3.30
C LEU A 29 1.94 -4.84 -1.95
N PHE A 30 1.12 -5.89 -1.96
CA PHE A 30 0.61 -6.52 -0.75
C PHE A 30 1.76 -7.01 0.14
N ARG A 31 2.69 -7.80 -0.40
CA ARG A 31 3.84 -8.33 0.35
C ARG A 31 4.68 -7.22 0.99
N MET A 32 4.87 -6.10 0.30
CA MET A 32 5.65 -4.97 0.80
C MET A 32 4.91 -4.17 1.89
N LEU A 33 3.60 -3.95 1.73
CA LEU A 33 2.83 -3.07 2.60
C LEU A 33 2.19 -3.79 3.79
N ALA A 34 1.87 -5.08 3.67
CA ALA A 34 1.12 -5.82 4.68
C ALA A 34 1.79 -5.81 6.07
N PRO A 35 3.10 -6.02 6.22
CA PRO A 35 3.75 -5.96 7.53
C PRO A 35 3.69 -4.55 8.19
N ARG A 36 3.71 -3.49 7.37
CA ARG A 36 3.66 -2.10 7.86
C ARG A 36 2.25 -1.72 8.30
N ILE A 37 1.25 -2.07 7.48
CA ILE A 37 -0.17 -1.86 7.78
C ILE A 37 -0.57 -2.67 9.00
N HIS A 38 -0.21 -3.95 9.04
CA HIS A 38 -0.50 -4.83 10.18
C HIS A 38 0.06 -4.28 11.48
N ARG A 39 1.34 -3.85 11.49
CA ARG A 39 1.96 -3.22 12.67
C ARG A 39 1.25 -1.94 13.10
N TYR A 40 0.83 -1.10 12.15
CA TYR A 40 0.10 0.13 12.44
C TYR A 40 -1.28 -0.16 13.03
N VAL A 41 -2.02 -1.10 12.44
CA VAL A 41 -3.34 -1.52 12.90
C VAL A 41 -3.26 -2.22 14.26
N ALA A 42 -2.29 -3.10 14.47
CA ALA A 42 -2.05 -3.78 15.75
C ALA A 42 -1.60 -2.83 16.86
N TYR A 43 -0.89 -1.75 16.52
CA TYR A 43 -0.59 -0.68 17.46
C TYR A 43 -1.86 0.07 17.88
N GLN A 44 -2.80 0.27 16.95
CA GLN A 44 -4.03 1.01 17.25
C GLN A 44 -5.10 0.16 17.95
N SER A 45 -5.28 -1.07 17.46
CA SER A 45 -6.26 -2.02 17.97
C SER A 45 -5.62 -2.78 19.12
N HIS A 46 -6.02 -2.46 20.35
CA HIS A 46 -5.50 -3.12 21.56
C HIS A 46 -5.84 -4.63 21.63
N GLU A 47 -6.47 -5.17 20.59
CA GLU A 47 -6.82 -6.58 20.38
C GLU A 47 -6.26 -7.07 19.05
N ALA A 48 -5.29 -8.00 19.12
CA ALA A 48 -4.59 -8.54 17.95
C ALA A 48 -5.52 -9.25 16.95
N ALA A 49 -6.61 -9.87 17.41
CA ALA A 49 -7.56 -10.55 16.55
C ALA A 49 -8.31 -9.58 15.61
N MET A 50 -8.61 -8.36 16.07
CA MET A 50 -9.20 -7.33 15.20
C MET A 50 -8.21 -6.77 14.17
N ALA A 51 -6.90 -6.89 14.43
CA ALA A 51 -5.89 -6.33 13.54
C ALA A 51 -5.76 -7.11 12.22
N ASP A 52 -5.93 -8.43 12.25
CA ASP A 52 -5.89 -9.26 11.04
C ASP A 52 -7.09 -8.97 10.13
N ASP A 53 -8.31 -8.90 10.70
CA ASP A 53 -9.53 -8.59 9.97
C ASP A 53 -9.47 -7.18 9.33
N LEU A 54 -9.05 -6.17 10.10
CA LEU A 54 -8.88 -4.80 9.62
C LEU A 54 -7.80 -4.69 8.53
N THR A 55 -6.73 -5.48 8.64
CA THR A 55 -5.68 -5.54 7.61
C THR A 55 -6.25 -6.12 6.32
N GLN A 56 -6.99 -7.23 6.39
CA GLN A 56 -7.63 -7.82 5.22
C GLN A 56 -8.64 -6.87 4.57
N GLU A 57 -9.50 -6.23 5.36
CA GLU A 57 -10.48 -5.26 4.85
C GLU A 57 -9.78 -4.08 4.16
N THR A 58 -8.71 -3.55 4.75
CA THR A 58 -7.89 -2.48 4.17
C THR A 58 -7.37 -2.87 2.77
N PHE A 59 -6.90 -4.10 2.60
CA PHE A 59 -6.41 -4.56 1.30
C PHE A 59 -7.51 -4.79 0.27
N VAL A 60 -8.68 -5.27 0.67
CA VAL A 60 -9.84 -5.39 -0.22
C VAL A 60 -10.28 -4.01 -0.71
N GLN A 61 -10.34 -3.03 0.19
CA GLN A 61 -10.66 -1.65 -0.17
C GLN A 61 -9.57 -1.04 -1.06
N ALA A 62 -8.30 -1.27 -0.75
CA ALA A 62 -7.17 -0.82 -1.57
C ALA A 62 -7.23 -1.42 -2.99
N HIS A 63 -7.50 -2.72 -3.14
CA HIS A 63 -7.63 -3.38 -4.44
C HIS A 63 -8.77 -2.76 -5.28
N ARG A 64 -9.93 -2.53 -4.66
CA ARG A 64 -11.08 -1.89 -5.32
C ARG A 64 -10.80 -0.44 -5.71
N ALA A 65 -10.10 0.28 -4.84
CA ALA A 65 -9.73 1.67 -5.07
C ALA A 65 -8.61 1.82 -6.10
N LEU A 66 -7.68 0.85 -6.18
CA LEU A 66 -6.50 0.92 -7.05
C LEU A 66 -6.86 1.04 -8.53
N ALA A 67 -7.91 0.35 -8.97
CA ALA A 67 -8.43 0.50 -10.33
C ALA A 67 -8.84 1.95 -10.68
N ARG A 68 -9.22 2.74 -9.67
CA ARG A 68 -9.63 4.16 -9.79
C ARG A 68 -8.58 5.13 -9.24
N TYR A 69 -7.49 4.63 -8.68
CA TYR A 69 -6.46 5.43 -8.05
C TYR A 69 -5.65 6.14 -9.13
N GLU A 70 -5.67 7.47 -9.13
CA GLU A 70 -4.69 8.25 -9.86
C GLU A 70 -3.53 8.54 -8.91
N HIS A 71 -2.33 8.09 -9.28
CA HIS A 71 -1.10 8.53 -8.62
C HIS A 71 -0.94 10.02 -8.91
N ARG A 72 -1.52 10.85 -8.04
CA ARG A 72 -1.22 12.27 -8.00
C ARG A 72 0.12 12.34 -7.30
N SER A 73 1.21 12.36 -8.07
CA SER A 73 2.49 12.81 -7.55
C SER A 73 2.18 14.11 -6.81
N ALA A 74 2.37 14.11 -5.49
CA ALA A 74 2.24 15.32 -4.72
C ALA A 74 3.32 16.26 -5.26
N GLY A 75 2.96 17.05 -6.27
CA GLY A 75 3.58 18.34 -6.43
C GLY A 75 3.44 19.05 -5.09
N LEU A 76 4.46 19.85 -4.75
CA LEU A 76 4.65 20.66 -3.54
C LEU A 76 5.61 19.99 -2.54
N PHE A 77 6.81 20.50 -2.26
CA PHE A 77 7.30 21.88 -2.35
C PHE A 77 8.79 21.94 -2.72
N VAL A 78 9.10 22.63 -3.82
CA VAL A 78 10.38 23.36 -3.98
C VAL A 78 10.02 24.83 -3.98
N GLN A 79 10.39 25.53 -2.92
CA GLN A 79 10.62 26.97 -2.88
C GLN A 79 11.89 27.22 -2.05
#